data_AF-S4PUX7-F1
#
_entry.id   AF-S4PUX7-F1
#
_cell.length_a   1.000
_cell.length_b   1.000
_cell.length_c   1.000
_cell.angle_alpha   90.00
_cell.angle_beta   90.00
_cell.angle_gamma   90.00
#
_symmetry.space_group_name_H-M   'P 1'
#
loop_
_entity.id
_entity.type
_entity.pdbx_description
1 polymer ?
#
loop_
_entity_poly.entity_id
_entity_poly.type
_entity_poly.pdbx_seq_one_letter_code
_entity_poly.pdbx_strand_id
1 'polypeptide(L)'
;MNRSSLTKWENSFLSKSLAKLLEPVRSMWHLNQVPTMDQVDNAIRVIAEALSISLADKNLSISLAYSVAKSIKQMNVEAEQRLCMDSDVAQIIEAPTSSQQKNADLCNALYYFTSQIKRVLANMNSMLPPESIQIVQNSLKDISSLPVLNLFAESIKNSLYLILMTMHDEPDLIRAEDPNSKVISCSPYMKELQQFVSRCKDIYLSLFNEKQALNECCIDISKSCIERFMQHVCNVRPISVYGRAKLQADCKHLETSFAPLVNDITELGDHYRQLKALTLLLEKKPQDIAKSQHEGALLPYSLVMMYLFSYGGQQLLAPHVCAGWNIQKLIQWLDSHKSERDRLEFVAGALQRYQNHVRQNQITCYDEVYPVLLQLLDEGRKSLKK
;
A
#
# COMPACT_ATOMS: atom_id res chain seq x y z
N MET A 1 28.04 31.04 -44.63
CA MET A 1 27.09 29.90 -44.72
C MET A 1 25.69 30.41 -44.37
N ASN A 2 24.71 30.21 -45.23
CA ASN A 2 23.38 30.83 -45.10
C ASN A 2 22.54 30.08 -44.04
N ARG A 3 22.31 30.72 -42.87
CA ARG A 3 21.63 30.12 -41.70
C ARG A 3 20.27 29.49 -42.06
N SER A 4 19.54 30.12 -42.97
CA SER A 4 18.24 29.64 -43.47
C SER A 4 18.31 28.31 -44.23
N SER A 5 19.43 28.03 -44.89
CA SER A 5 19.65 26.77 -45.61
C SER A 5 19.97 25.65 -44.62
N LEU A 6 20.83 25.94 -43.63
CA LEU A 6 21.17 24.99 -42.56
C LEU A 6 19.95 24.54 -41.76
N THR A 7 19.04 25.47 -41.42
CA THR A 7 17.78 25.12 -40.72
C THR A 7 16.87 24.19 -41.53
N LYS A 8 16.81 24.34 -42.87
CA LYS A 8 16.03 23.43 -43.73
C LYS A 8 16.62 22.02 -43.75
N TRP A 9 17.95 21.91 -43.82
CA TRP A 9 18.65 20.63 -43.75
C TRP A 9 18.48 19.96 -42.39
N GLU A 10 18.62 20.72 -41.30
CA GLU A 10 18.41 20.26 -39.93
C GLU A 10 16.98 19.75 -39.72
N ASN A 11 15.97 20.51 -40.13
CA ASN A 11 14.57 20.09 -40.04
C ASN A 11 14.29 18.81 -40.85
N SER A 12 14.86 18.69 -42.06
CA SER A 12 14.75 17.47 -42.87
C SER A 12 15.43 16.27 -42.21
N PHE A 13 16.62 16.48 -41.65
CA PHE A 13 17.36 15.45 -40.92
C PHE A 13 16.61 14.99 -39.66
N LEU A 14 16.08 15.92 -38.86
CA LEU A 14 15.31 15.61 -37.65
C LEU A 14 14.01 14.88 -37.99
N SER A 15 13.32 15.27 -39.06
CA SER A 15 12.12 14.57 -39.52
C SER A 15 12.41 13.11 -39.93
N LYS A 16 13.48 12.89 -40.69
CA LYS A 16 13.93 11.54 -41.08
C LYS A 16 14.40 10.71 -39.87
N SER A 17 15.11 11.34 -38.94
CA SER A 17 15.61 10.69 -37.72
C SER A 17 14.45 10.29 -36.81
N LEU A 18 13.43 11.16 -36.65
CA LEU A 18 12.21 10.83 -35.92
C LEU A 18 11.45 9.69 -36.58
N ALA A 19 11.31 9.68 -37.91
CA ALA A 19 10.69 8.56 -38.62
C ALA A 19 11.45 7.25 -38.37
N LYS A 20 12.79 7.26 -38.46
CA LYS A 20 13.63 6.09 -38.14
C LYS A 20 13.47 5.64 -36.69
N LEU A 21 13.34 6.57 -35.73
CA LEU A 21 13.15 6.26 -34.31
C LEU A 21 11.76 5.70 -33.98
N LEU A 22 10.74 6.09 -34.74
CA LEU A 22 9.37 5.62 -34.53
C LEU A 22 9.09 4.29 -35.22
N GLU A 23 9.81 3.97 -36.29
CA GLU A 23 9.55 2.77 -37.10
C GLU A 23 9.68 1.45 -36.31
N PRO A 24 10.76 1.20 -35.54
CA PRO A 24 10.86 -0.01 -34.72
C PRO A 24 9.72 -0.13 -33.71
N VAL A 25 9.35 0.99 -33.07
CA VAL A 25 8.25 1.04 -32.09
C VAL A 25 6.92 0.72 -32.77
N ARG A 26 6.60 1.33 -33.92
CA ARG A 26 5.36 1.02 -34.64
C ARG A 26 5.33 -0.43 -35.10
N SER A 27 6.47 -0.92 -35.60
CA SER A 27 6.55 -2.25 -36.20
C SER A 27 6.25 -3.38 -35.22
N MET A 28 6.68 -3.24 -33.96
CA MET A 28 6.49 -4.28 -32.94
C MET A 28 5.03 -4.43 -32.47
N TRP A 29 4.18 -3.43 -32.70
CA TRP A 29 2.78 -3.44 -32.27
C TRP A 29 1.79 -3.91 -33.34
N HIS A 30 2.22 -4.16 -34.57
CA HIS A 30 1.33 -4.48 -35.71
C HIS A 30 0.45 -5.73 -35.53
N LEU A 31 0.82 -6.67 -34.67
CA LEU A 31 0.08 -7.91 -34.44
C LEU A 31 -0.74 -7.93 -33.14
N ASN A 32 -0.87 -6.80 -32.43
CA ASN A 32 -1.50 -6.73 -31.09
C ASN A 32 -0.90 -7.70 -30.06
N GLN A 33 0.32 -8.15 -30.31
CA GLN A 33 1.09 -9.01 -29.42
C GLN A 33 1.92 -8.17 -28.46
N VAL A 34 2.32 -8.78 -27.34
CA VAL A 34 3.32 -8.17 -26.45
C VAL A 34 4.66 -8.13 -27.20
N PRO A 35 5.39 -7.01 -27.18
CA PRO A 35 6.70 -6.91 -27.80
C PRO A 35 7.67 -7.94 -27.24
N THR A 36 8.37 -8.62 -28.14
CA THR A 36 9.46 -9.55 -27.78
C THR A 36 10.73 -8.78 -27.39
N MET A 37 11.64 -9.45 -26.67
CA MET A 37 12.93 -8.87 -26.29
C MET A 37 13.74 -8.42 -27.51
N ASP A 38 13.75 -9.21 -28.60
CA ASP A 38 14.47 -8.89 -29.84
C ASP A 38 13.92 -7.62 -30.52
N GLN A 39 12.60 -7.45 -30.52
CA GLN A 39 11.95 -6.24 -31.04
C GLN A 39 12.32 -5.01 -30.21
N VAL A 40 12.32 -5.16 -28.88
CA VAL A 40 12.76 -4.10 -27.97
C VAL A 40 14.23 -3.76 -28.21
N ASP A 41 15.12 -4.74 -28.27
CA ASP A 41 16.55 -4.53 -28.48
C ASP A 41 16.85 -3.85 -29.83
N ASN A 42 16.08 -4.16 -30.88
CA ASN A 42 16.17 -3.45 -32.15
C ASN A 42 15.81 -1.95 -32.00
N ALA A 43 14.74 -1.62 -31.27
CA ALA A 43 14.38 -0.22 -31.00
C ALA A 43 15.46 0.49 -30.16
N ILE A 44 16.01 -0.18 -29.16
CA ILE A 44 17.10 0.35 -28.33
C ILE A 44 18.35 0.63 -29.15
N ARG A 45 18.73 -0.26 -30.08
CA ARG A 45 19.86 -0.04 -30.99
C ARG A 45 19.66 1.23 -31.82
N VAL A 46 18.46 1.43 -32.38
CA VAL A 46 18.15 2.63 -33.18
C VAL A 46 18.19 3.90 -32.31
N ILE A 47 17.73 3.84 -31.06
CA ILE A 47 17.84 4.95 -30.10
C ILE A 47 19.30 5.27 -29.79
N ALA A 48 20.12 4.26 -29.51
CA ALA A 48 21.53 4.44 -29.20
C ALA A 48 22.31 5.02 -30.40
N GLU A 49 22.04 4.54 -31.62
CA GLU A 49 22.60 5.10 -32.85
C GLU A 49 22.23 6.58 -33.02
N ALA A 50 20.97 6.95 -32.81
CA ALA A 50 20.52 8.33 -32.94
C ALA A 50 21.26 9.26 -31.96
N LEU A 51 21.36 8.87 -30.68
CA LEU A 51 22.10 9.65 -29.69
C LEU A 51 23.60 9.74 -30.00
N SER A 52 24.18 8.69 -30.58
CA SER A 52 25.60 8.64 -30.97
C SER A 52 25.93 9.59 -32.12
N ILE A 53 25.02 9.71 -33.10
CA ILE A 53 25.21 10.58 -34.28
C ILE A 53 25.32 12.06 -33.88
N SER A 54 24.66 12.46 -32.79
CA SER A 54 24.66 13.86 -32.36
C SER A 54 25.79 14.28 -31.42
N LEU A 55 26.66 13.37 -30.99
CA LEU A 55 27.65 13.65 -29.93
C LEU A 55 28.58 14.84 -30.22
N ALA A 56 28.83 15.15 -31.49
CA ALA A 56 29.69 16.27 -31.90
C ALA A 56 28.99 17.64 -31.85
N ASP A 57 27.66 17.70 -31.73
CA ASP A 57 26.89 18.95 -31.73
C ASP A 57 25.84 18.97 -30.59
N LYS A 58 25.95 19.98 -29.72
CA LYS A 58 25.08 20.13 -28.55
C LYS A 58 23.61 20.34 -28.94
N ASN A 59 23.33 21.19 -29.93
CA ASN A 59 21.95 21.52 -30.31
C ASN A 59 21.28 20.35 -31.02
N LEU A 60 22.02 19.64 -31.87
CA LEU A 60 21.56 18.42 -32.50
C LEU A 60 21.28 17.33 -31.47
N SER A 61 22.13 17.19 -30.44
CA SER A 61 21.93 16.24 -29.33
C SER A 61 20.62 16.52 -28.58
N ILE A 62 20.35 17.79 -28.27
CA ILE A 62 19.11 18.19 -27.61
C ILE A 62 17.90 17.88 -28.50
N SER A 63 17.97 18.21 -29.79
CA SER A 63 16.88 17.94 -30.75
C SER A 63 16.62 16.44 -30.95
N LEU A 64 17.67 15.60 -30.97
CA LEU A 64 17.52 14.15 -31.03
C LEU A 64 17.01 13.58 -29.71
N ALA A 65 17.40 14.11 -28.56
CA ALA A 65 16.84 13.73 -27.27
C ALA A 65 15.31 13.94 -27.22
N TYR A 66 14.80 15.05 -27.74
CA TYR A 66 13.35 15.26 -27.90
C TYR A 66 12.70 14.25 -28.85
N SER A 67 13.41 13.83 -29.90
CA SER A 67 12.90 12.81 -30.84
C SER A 67 12.85 11.43 -30.18
N VAL A 68 13.85 11.09 -29.36
CA VAL A 68 13.86 9.87 -28.53
C VAL A 68 12.73 9.92 -27.51
N ALA A 69 12.51 11.04 -26.83
CA ALA A 69 11.39 11.22 -25.89
C ALA A 69 10.02 10.99 -26.55
N LYS A 70 9.84 11.42 -27.81
CA LYS A 70 8.62 11.13 -28.59
C LYS A 70 8.47 9.63 -28.88
N SER A 71 9.55 8.92 -29.16
CA SER A 71 9.53 7.46 -29.39
C SER A 71 9.19 6.70 -28.10
N ILE A 72 9.76 7.11 -26.96
CA ILE A 72 9.40 6.58 -25.63
C ILE A 72 7.92 6.80 -25.33
N LYS A 73 7.41 8.02 -25.58
CA LYS A 73 5.99 8.32 -25.40
C LYS A 73 5.10 7.44 -26.27
N GLN A 74 5.48 7.22 -27.53
CA GLN A 74 4.72 6.32 -28.42
C GLN A 74 4.69 4.90 -27.85
N MET A 75 5.83 4.37 -27.39
CA MET A 75 5.89 3.04 -26.77
C MET A 75 4.93 2.92 -25.58
N ASN A 76 4.89 3.94 -24.71
CA ASN A 76 3.98 3.94 -23.56
C ASN A 76 2.51 3.97 -23.98
N VAL A 77 2.14 4.87 -24.91
CA VAL A 77 0.74 5.00 -25.39
C VAL A 77 0.25 3.70 -26.03
N GLU A 78 1.08 3.03 -26.84
CA GLU A 78 0.71 1.76 -27.48
C GLU A 78 0.48 0.64 -26.45
N ALA A 79 1.29 0.59 -25.40
CA ALA A 79 1.13 -0.36 -24.33
C ALA A 79 -0.13 -0.07 -23.49
N GLU A 80 -0.34 1.19 -23.09
CA GLU A 80 -1.53 1.62 -22.33
C GLU A 80 -2.83 1.29 -23.06
N GLN A 81 -2.91 1.53 -24.38
CA GLN A 81 -4.09 1.21 -25.19
C GLN A 81 -4.41 -0.29 -25.28
N ARG A 82 -3.45 -1.16 -24.91
CA ARG A 82 -3.59 -2.62 -24.96
C ARG A 82 -3.79 -3.26 -23.60
N LEU A 83 -3.63 -2.49 -22.52
CA LEU A 83 -3.95 -2.93 -21.16
C LEU A 83 -5.47 -3.11 -21.01
N CYS A 84 -5.87 -4.19 -20.37
CA CYS A 84 -7.25 -4.39 -19.91
C CYS A 84 -7.33 -3.93 -18.45
N MET A 85 -8.26 -3.05 -18.11
CA MET A 85 -8.42 -2.51 -16.75
C MET A 85 -9.81 -2.81 -16.16
N ASP A 86 -10.50 -3.81 -16.72
CA ASP A 86 -11.86 -4.19 -16.31
C ASP A 86 -11.86 -4.96 -14.97
N SER A 87 -13.03 -5.19 -14.37
CA SER A 87 -13.13 -5.92 -13.09
C SER A 87 -12.51 -7.32 -13.13
N ASP A 88 -12.51 -7.97 -14.29
CA ASP A 88 -12.02 -9.34 -14.46
C ASP A 88 -10.50 -9.47 -14.28
N VAL A 89 -9.74 -8.39 -14.51
CA VAL A 89 -8.29 -8.38 -14.25
C VAL A 89 -7.96 -8.18 -12.78
N ALA A 90 -8.94 -7.87 -11.93
CA ALA A 90 -8.77 -7.73 -10.49
C ALA A 90 -9.03 -9.04 -9.72
N GLN A 91 -9.47 -10.12 -10.38
CA GLN A 91 -9.74 -11.40 -9.69
C GLN A 91 -8.46 -12.00 -9.08
N ILE A 92 -8.58 -12.59 -7.89
CA ILE A 92 -7.45 -13.23 -7.18
C ILE A 92 -7.84 -14.58 -6.55
N ILE A 93 -8.78 -15.29 -7.17
CA ILE A 93 -9.29 -16.57 -6.67
C ILE A 93 -8.63 -17.72 -7.43
N GLU A 94 -8.60 -17.65 -8.75
CA GLU A 94 -8.10 -18.70 -9.64
C GLU A 94 -6.74 -18.35 -10.23
N ALA A 95 -6.17 -19.25 -11.03
CA ALA A 95 -4.95 -18.95 -11.79
C ALA A 95 -5.09 -17.65 -12.61
N PRO A 96 -3.98 -16.95 -12.92
CA PRO A 96 -4.04 -15.71 -13.68
C PRO A 96 -4.76 -15.89 -15.01
N THR A 97 -5.69 -14.99 -15.33
CA THR A 97 -6.39 -15.00 -16.61
C THR A 97 -5.44 -14.60 -17.74
N SER A 98 -5.83 -14.89 -18.99
CA SER A 98 -5.07 -14.43 -20.17
C SER A 98 -4.90 -12.92 -20.20
N SER A 99 -5.89 -12.15 -19.72
CA SER A 99 -5.81 -10.69 -19.62
C SER A 99 -4.82 -10.23 -18.55
N GLN A 100 -4.80 -10.89 -17.39
CA GLN A 100 -3.82 -10.61 -16.33
C GLN A 100 -2.40 -10.92 -16.77
N GLN A 101 -2.20 -12.07 -17.42
CA GLN A 101 -0.90 -12.45 -17.99
C GLN A 101 -0.45 -11.45 -19.05
N LYS A 102 -1.33 -11.10 -20.00
CA LYS A 102 -1.04 -10.10 -21.04
C LYS A 102 -0.66 -8.76 -20.44
N ASN A 103 -1.37 -8.27 -19.42
CA ASN A 103 -1.04 -7.01 -18.76
C ASN A 103 0.34 -7.06 -18.11
N ALA A 104 0.65 -8.14 -17.38
CA ALA A 104 1.95 -8.32 -16.76
C ALA A 104 3.07 -8.36 -17.82
N ASP A 105 2.86 -9.09 -18.92
CA ASP A 105 3.82 -9.18 -20.03
C ASP A 105 4.05 -7.81 -20.69
N LEU A 106 2.99 -7.00 -20.89
CA LEU A 106 3.10 -5.63 -21.40
C LEU A 106 3.90 -4.73 -20.45
N CYS A 107 3.60 -4.77 -19.15
CA CYS A 107 4.34 -4.05 -18.12
C CYS A 107 5.82 -4.47 -18.10
N ASN A 108 6.10 -5.78 -18.21
CA ASN A 108 7.45 -6.31 -18.24
C ASN A 108 8.23 -5.88 -19.49
N ALA A 109 7.58 -5.85 -20.66
CA ALA A 109 8.19 -5.36 -21.89
C ALA A 109 8.53 -3.85 -21.81
N LEU A 110 7.61 -3.04 -21.26
CA LEU A 110 7.86 -1.61 -20.99
C LEU A 110 8.99 -1.41 -19.98
N TYR A 111 8.99 -2.17 -18.89
CA TYR A 111 10.05 -2.11 -17.89
C TYR A 111 11.41 -2.50 -18.48
N TYR A 112 11.47 -3.52 -19.32
CA TYR A 112 12.68 -3.90 -20.04
C TYR A 112 13.15 -2.77 -20.94
N PHE A 113 12.27 -2.23 -21.80
CA PHE A 113 12.57 -1.10 -22.68
C PHE A 113 13.12 0.11 -21.91
N THR A 114 12.44 0.54 -20.84
CA THR A 114 12.89 1.69 -20.03
C THR A 114 14.24 1.43 -19.35
N SER A 115 14.47 0.21 -18.86
CA SER A 115 15.76 -0.20 -18.25
C SER A 115 16.90 -0.17 -19.26
N GLN A 116 16.65 -0.62 -20.49
CA GLN A 116 17.63 -0.56 -21.56
C GLN A 116 17.99 0.88 -21.96
N ILE A 117 17.01 1.79 -22.02
CA ILE A 117 17.27 3.20 -22.29
C ILE A 117 18.08 3.83 -21.15
N LYS A 118 17.74 3.55 -19.88
CA LYS A 118 18.53 4.00 -18.73
C LYS A 118 19.98 3.54 -18.82
N ARG A 119 20.22 2.30 -19.28
CA ARG A 119 21.57 1.76 -19.53
C ARG A 119 22.31 2.51 -20.65
N VAL A 120 21.63 2.82 -21.76
CA VAL A 120 22.21 3.64 -22.85
C VAL A 120 22.63 5.02 -22.32
N LEU A 121 21.77 5.69 -21.56
CA LEU A 121 22.08 7.00 -20.97
C LEU A 121 23.24 6.93 -19.99
N ALA A 122 23.30 5.91 -19.14
CA ALA A 122 24.40 5.72 -18.20
C ALA A 122 25.74 5.53 -18.93
N ASN A 123 25.76 4.74 -20.00
CA ASN A 123 26.96 4.50 -20.80
C ASN A 123 27.44 5.75 -21.56
N MET A 124 26.52 6.64 -21.92
CA MET A 124 26.80 7.88 -22.67
C MET A 124 26.86 9.13 -21.78
N ASN A 125 26.78 8.98 -20.45
CA ASN A 125 26.58 10.08 -19.50
C ASN A 125 27.66 11.18 -19.59
N SER A 126 28.92 10.80 -19.88
CA SER A 126 30.02 11.75 -20.03
C SER A 126 30.14 12.37 -21.42
N MET A 127 29.40 11.85 -22.41
CA MET A 127 29.47 12.28 -23.81
C MET A 127 28.27 13.14 -24.22
N LEU A 128 27.10 12.86 -23.65
CA LEU A 128 25.87 13.60 -23.94
C LEU A 128 25.78 14.90 -23.10
N PRO A 129 25.20 15.98 -23.65
CA PRO A 129 24.86 17.15 -22.86
C PRO A 129 23.88 16.82 -21.73
N PRO A 130 24.04 17.41 -20.52
CA PRO A 130 23.14 17.16 -19.39
C PRO A 130 21.67 17.41 -19.71
N GLU A 131 21.36 18.42 -20.53
CA GLU A 131 20.00 18.73 -20.96
C GLU A 131 19.39 17.58 -21.78
N SER A 132 20.19 16.92 -22.62
CA SER A 132 19.73 15.78 -23.43
C SER A 132 19.39 14.58 -22.55
N ILE A 133 20.25 14.29 -21.56
CA ILE A 133 20.03 13.22 -20.57
C ILE A 133 18.74 13.50 -19.79
N GLN A 134 18.56 14.74 -19.31
CA GLN A 134 17.39 15.12 -18.53
C GLN A 134 16.08 15.02 -19.33
N ILE A 135 16.09 15.39 -20.62
CA ILE A 135 14.93 15.24 -21.52
C ILE A 135 14.51 13.77 -21.60
N VAL A 136 15.45 12.87 -21.89
CA VAL A 136 15.15 11.43 -22.02
C VAL A 136 14.74 10.85 -20.67
N GLN A 137 15.44 11.16 -19.58
CA GLN A 137 15.08 10.70 -18.23
C GLN A 137 13.68 11.15 -17.81
N ASN A 138 13.31 12.39 -18.10
CA ASN A 138 11.97 12.91 -17.79
C ASN A 138 10.89 12.14 -18.54
N SER A 139 11.14 11.75 -19.80
CA SER A 139 10.17 10.98 -20.59
C SER A 139 9.93 9.54 -20.09
N LEU A 140 10.79 9.04 -19.20
CA LEU A 140 10.66 7.70 -18.61
C LEU A 140 9.92 7.68 -17.27
N LYS A 141 9.64 8.85 -16.66
CA LYS A 141 9.10 8.94 -15.29
C LYS A 141 7.69 8.40 -15.15
N ASP A 142 6.87 8.54 -16.19
CA ASP A 142 5.46 8.18 -16.15
C ASP A 142 5.22 6.69 -16.49
N ILE A 143 6.27 5.94 -16.83
CA ILE A 143 6.18 4.52 -17.20
C ILE A 143 6.36 3.67 -15.95
N SER A 144 5.30 3.01 -15.51
CA SER A 144 5.33 2.10 -14.36
C SER A 144 4.27 1.00 -14.46
N SER A 145 4.59 -0.14 -13.86
CA SER A 145 3.66 -1.27 -13.64
C SER A 145 2.68 -1.01 -12.50
N LEU A 146 2.92 0.04 -11.69
CA LEU A 146 2.15 0.34 -10.48
C LEU A 146 0.63 0.45 -10.71
N PRO A 147 0.10 1.06 -11.80
CA PRO A 147 -1.34 1.12 -12.02
C PRO A 147 -2.00 -0.26 -12.13
N VAL A 148 -1.34 -1.23 -12.78
CA VAL A 148 -1.85 -2.60 -12.89
C VAL A 148 -1.67 -3.34 -11.56
N LEU A 149 -0.52 -3.17 -10.90
CA LEU A 149 -0.28 -3.72 -9.57
C LEU A 149 -1.33 -3.23 -8.55
N ASN A 150 -1.79 -1.99 -8.65
CA ASN A 150 -2.80 -1.42 -7.76
C ASN A 150 -4.18 -2.09 -7.91
N LEU A 151 -4.52 -2.61 -9.09
CA LEU A 151 -5.73 -3.43 -9.25
C LEU A 151 -5.67 -4.70 -8.41
N PHE A 152 -4.51 -5.39 -8.44
CA PHE A 152 -4.29 -6.54 -7.58
C PHE A 152 -4.25 -6.13 -6.10
N ALA A 153 -3.57 -5.03 -5.76
CA ALA A 153 -3.46 -4.55 -4.40
C ALA A 153 -4.84 -4.31 -3.77
N GLU A 154 -5.76 -3.67 -4.50
CA GLU A 154 -7.11 -3.40 -4.00
C GLU A 154 -7.89 -4.69 -3.73
N SER A 155 -7.87 -5.64 -4.66
CA SER A 155 -8.52 -6.95 -4.45
C SER A 155 -7.90 -7.74 -3.29
N ILE A 156 -6.57 -7.71 -3.16
CA ILE A 156 -5.83 -8.37 -2.09
C ILE A 156 -6.22 -7.76 -0.75
N LYS A 157 -6.21 -6.43 -0.64
CA LYS A 157 -6.64 -5.71 0.57
C LYS A 157 -8.07 -6.06 0.96
N ASN A 158 -9.00 -6.06 0.02
CA ASN A 158 -10.40 -6.40 0.28
C ASN A 158 -10.55 -7.83 0.82
N SER A 159 -9.82 -8.78 0.26
CA SER A 159 -9.82 -10.17 0.77
C SER A 159 -9.17 -10.29 2.15
N LEU A 160 -8.05 -9.59 2.39
CA LEU A 160 -7.43 -9.51 3.72
C LEU A 160 -8.40 -8.93 4.76
N TYR A 161 -9.18 -7.92 4.39
CA TYR A 161 -10.17 -7.32 5.29
C TYR A 161 -11.28 -8.30 5.64
N LEU A 162 -11.73 -9.12 4.68
CA LEU A 162 -12.71 -10.18 4.95
C LEU A 162 -12.15 -11.23 5.91
N ILE A 163 -10.91 -11.69 5.70
CA ILE A 163 -10.24 -12.63 6.59
C ILE A 163 -10.13 -12.03 8.00
N LEU A 164 -9.64 -10.79 8.12
CA LEU A 164 -9.49 -10.09 9.41
C LEU A 164 -10.81 -9.86 10.14
N MET A 165 -11.92 -9.68 9.43
CA MET A 165 -13.25 -9.53 10.03
C MET A 165 -13.65 -10.76 10.84
N THR A 166 -13.26 -11.96 10.40
CA THR A 166 -13.58 -13.23 11.09
C THR A 166 -12.94 -13.35 12.48
N MET A 167 -11.98 -12.47 12.83
CA MET A 167 -11.45 -12.33 14.19
C MET A 167 -12.57 -12.13 15.23
N HIS A 168 -13.65 -11.45 14.87
CA HIS A 168 -14.76 -11.18 15.78
C HIS A 168 -15.60 -12.42 16.10
N ASP A 169 -15.46 -13.48 15.30
CA ASP A 169 -16.12 -14.77 15.49
C ASP A 169 -15.19 -15.81 16.13
N GLU A 170 -13.95 -15.45 16.49
CA GLU A 170 -12.95 -16.37 17.04
C GLU A 170 -13.29 -16.80 18.49
N PRO A 171 -13.67 -18.06 18.72
CA PRO A 171 -14.10 -18.52 20.04
C PRO A 171 -12.97 -18.49 21.08
N ASP A 172 -11.71 -18.56 20.67
CA ASP A 172 -10.57 -18.50 21.59
C ASP A 172 -10.49 -17.16 22.33
N LEU A 173 -10.98 -16.07 21.74
CA LEU A 173 -10.86 -14.73 22.32
C LEU A 173 -11.69 -14.55 23.60
N ILE A 174 -12.69 -15.39 23.83
CA ILE A 174 -13.59 -15.33 24.98
C ILE A 174 -13.31 -16.40 26.05
N ARG A 175 -12.34 -17.30 25.83
CA ARG A 175 -12.03 -18.40 26.75
C ARG A 175 -11.54 -17.91 28.12
N ALA A 176 -12.04 -18.51 29.19
CA ALA A 176 -11.62 -18.18 30.56
C ALA A 176 -10.36 -18.94 31.04
N GLU A 177 -9.56 -19.50 30.12
CA GLU A 177 -8.33 -20.25 30.47
C GLU A 177 -7.20 -19.30 30.92
N ASP A 178 -6.24 -19.80 31.70
CA ASP A 178 -5.00 -19.07 32.02
C ASP A 178 -4.04 -19.14 30.81
N PRO A 179 -3.59 -17.99 30.24
CA PRO A 179 -2.60 -17.97 29.18
C PRO A 179 -1.32 -18.76 29.47
N ASN A 180 -0.92 -18.87 30.75
CA ASN A 180 0.32 -19.55 31.15
C ASN A 180 0.18 -21.09 31.18
N SER A 181 -1.04 -21.61 31.04
CA SER A 181 -1.30 -23.04 31.18
C SER A 181 -0.96 -23.86 29.92
N LYS A 182 -0.90 -23.22 28.75
CA LYS A 182 -0.67 -23.88 27.44
C LYS A 182 0.08 -22.96 26.48
N VAL A 183 0.72 -23.56 25.48
CA VAL A 183 1.25 -22.82 24.33
C VAL A 183 0.10 -22.20 23.55
N ILE A 184 0.15 -20.88 23.37
CA ILE A 184 -0.83 -20.13 22.58
C ILE A 184 -0.59 -20.45 21.10
N SER A 185 -1.58 -21.07 20.46
CA SER A 185 -1.55 -21.40 19.03
C SER A 185 -1.92 -20.20 18.16
N CYS A 186 -1.48 -20.18 16.91
CA CYS A 186 -1.92 -19.20 15.91
C CYS A 186 -3.43 -19.33 15.64
N SER A 187 -4.14 -18.20 15.62
CA SER A 187 -5.58 -18.16 15.32
C SER A 187 -5.89 -18.61 13.88
N PRO A 188 -7.01 -19.31 13.63
CA PRO A 188 -7.46 -19.73 12.29
C PRO A 188 -7.41 -18.62 11.23
N TYR A 189 -7.99 -17.45 11.51
CA TYR A 189 -8.00 -16.32 10.58
C TYR A 189 -6.58 -15.85 10.22
N MET A 190 -5.64 -15.96 11.15
CA MET A 190 -4.24 -15.57 10.93
C MET A 190 -3.48 -16.59 10.09
N LYS A 191 -3.80 -17.89 10.23
CA LYS A 191 -3.26 -18.94 9.34
C LYS A 191 -3.77 -18.76 7.91
N GLU A 192 -5.06 -18.47 7.76
CA GLU A 192 -5.67 -18.17 6.46
C GLU A 192 -5.01 -16.93 5.83
N LEU A 193 -4.82 -15.87 6.60
CA LEU A 193 -4.12 -14.66 6.17
C LEU A 193 -2.71 -14.97 5.66
N GLN A 194 -1.91 -15.73 6.42
CA GLN A 194 -0.55 -16.12 6.01
C GLN A 194 -0.53 -16.89 4.69
N GLN A 195 -1.42 -17.88 4.55
CA GLN A 195 -1.53 -18.68 3.33
C GLN A 195 -1.96 -17.82 2.15
N PHE A 196 -2.94 -16.93 2.37
CA PHE A 196 -3.45 -16.03 1.35
C PHE A 196 -2.38 -15.06 0.86
N VAL A 197 -1.62 -14.42 1.77
CA VAL A 197 -0.53 -13.51 1.42
C VAL A 197 0.54 -14.21 0.59
N SER A 198 0.99 -15.39 1.00
CA SER A 198 1.97 -16.17 0.24
C SER A 198 1.46 -16.49 -1.16
N ARG A 199 0.21 -16.99 -1.25
CA ARG A 199 -0.41 -17.30 -2.54
C ARG A 199 -0.49 -16.08 -3.46
N CYS A 200 -0.89 -14.92 -2.95
CA CYS A 200 -0.96 -13.70 -3.74
C CYS A 200 0.41 -13.26 -4.27
N LYS A 201 1.43 -13.37 -3.42
CA LYS A 201 2.82 -13.09 -3.80
C LYS A 201 3.32 -14.01 -4.91
N ASP A 202 3.00 -15.29 -4.82
CA ASP A 202 3.52 -16.34 -5.70
C ASP A 202 2.78 -16.43 -7.03
N ILE A 203 1.48 -16.13 -7.05
CA ILE A 203 0.63 -16.30 -8.24
C ILE A 203 0.48 -15.00 -9.04
N TYR A 204 0.22 -13.87 -8.38
CA TYR A 204 -0.17 -12.63 -9.08
C TYR A 204 0.95 -11.59 -9.09
N LEU A 205 1.56 -11.33 -7.93
CA LEU A 205 2.59 -10.30 -7.82
C LEU A 205 3.93 -10.73 -8.42
N SER A 206 4.20 -12.05 -8.49
CA SER A 206 5.39 -12.63 -9.13
C SER A 206 5.44 -12.43 -10.65
N LEU A 207 4.30 -12.10 -11.27
CA LEU A 207 4.20 -11.85 -12.71
C LEU A 207 4.98 -10.60 -13.15
N PHE A 208 5.31 -9.70 -12.22
CA PHE A 208 5.93 -8.40 -12.51
C PHE A 208 7.42 -8.37 -12.18
N ASN A 209 8.21 -7.81 -13.11
CA ASN A 209 9.67 -7.72 -13.00
C ASN A 209 10.17 -6.38 -12.43
N GLU A 210 9.37 -5.31 -12.52
CA GLU A 210 9.72 -3.98 -12.01
C GLU A 210 9.76 -3.97 -10.48
N LYS A 211 10.94 -4.20 -9.91
CA LYS A 211 11.12 -4.36 -8.46
C LYS A 211 10.70 -3.14 -7.65
N GLN A 212 10.88 -1.93 -8.18
CA GLN A 212 10.49 -0.70 -7.50
C GLN A 212 8.97 -0.62 -7.32
N ALA A 213 8.20 -0.72 -8.41
CA ALA A 213 6.74 -0.71 -8.35
C ALA A 213 6.18 -1.89 -7.55
N LEU A 214 6.79 -3.08 -7.68
CA LEU A 214 6.41 -4.25 -6.91
C LEU A 214 6.61 -4.03 -5.41
N ASN A 215 7.75 -3.47 -4.99
CA ASN A 215 8.00 -3.19 -3.57
C ASN A 215 7.02 -2.14 -3.03
N GLU A 216 6.75 -1.08 -3.79
CA GLU A 216 5.76 -0.06 -3.42
C GLU A 216 4.37 -0.67 -3.20
N CYS A 217 3.90 -1.52 -4.12
CA CYS A 217 2.65 -2.27 -4.00
C CYS A 217 2.64 -3.19 -2.75
N CYS A 218 3.69 -3.97 -2.54
CA CYS A 218 3.79 -4.86 -1.37
C CYS A 218 3.77 -4.09 -0.04
N ILE A 219 4.47 -2.95 0.05
CA ILE A 219 4.49 -2.09 1.22
C ILE A 219 3.09 -1.52 1.49
N ASP A 220 2.40 -1.05 0.45
CA ASP A 220 1.05 -0.50 0.55
C ASP A 220 0.01 -1.54 1.03
N ILE A 221 0.04 -2.75 0.49
CA ILE A 221 -0.78 -3.89 0.97
C ILE A 221 -0.50 -4.16 2.46
N SER A 222 0.78 -4.24 2.84
CA SER A 222 1.18 -4.57 4.21
C SER A 222 0.78 -3.49 5.22
N LYS A 223 0.98 -2.21 4.89
CA LYS A 223 0.55 -1.07 5.72
C LYS A 223 -0.96 -1.05 5.92
N SER A 224 -1.72 -1.26 4.84
CA SER A 224 -3.18 -1.33 4.87
C SER A 224 -3.68 -2.49 5.73
N CYS A 225 -3.02 -3.66 5.64
CA CYS A 225 -3.34 -4.82 6.45
C CYS A 225 -3.08 -4.58 7.95
N ILE A 226 -1.97 -3.92 8.31
CA ILE A 226 -1.69 -3.54 9.70
C ILE A 226 -2.75 -2.57 10.22
N GLU A 227 -3.08 -1.53 9.46
CA GLU A 227 -4.10 -0.55 9.87
C GLU A 227 -5.44 -1.26 10.14
N ARG A 228 -5.88 -2.12 9.22
CA ARG A 228 -7.14 -2.87 9.40
C ARG A 228 -7.08 -3.82 10.59
N PHE A 229 -5.99 -4.56 10.76
CA PHE A 229 -5.82 -5.48 11.88
C PHE A 229 -5.93 -4.74 13.21
N MET A 230 -5.23 -3.61 13.36
CA MET A 230 -5.29 -2.79 14.57
C MET A 230 -6.71 -2.29 14.87
N GLN A 231 -7.45 -1.84 13.85
CA GLN A 231 -8.83 -1.40 14.02
C GLN A 231 -9.73 -2.53 14.53
N HIS A 232 -9.56 -3.77 14.04
CA HIS A 232 -10.30 -4.92 14.55
C HIS A 232 -9.89 -5.27 15.98
N VAL A 233 -8.58 -5.41 16.25
CA VAL A 233 -8.06 -5.74 17.59
C VAL A 233 -8.58 -4.75 18.65
N CYS A 234 -8.54 -3.45 18.36
CA CYS A 234 -9.01 -2.43 19.29
C CYS A 234 -10.54 -2.39 19.46
N ASN A 235 -11.30 -3.20 18.72
CA ASN A 235 -12.76 -3.27 18.80
C ASN A 235 -13.30 -4.69 19.05
N VAL A 236 -12.44 -5.67 19.33
CA VAL A 236 -12.89 -7.00 19.77
C VAL A 236 -13.52 -6.88 21.15
N ARG A 237 -14.79 -7.28 21.26
CA ARG A 237 -15.51 -7.37 22.52
C ARG A 237 -16.65 -8.38 22.40
N PRO A 238 -16.86 -9.30 23.38
CA PRO A 238 -16.07 -9.48 24.59
C PRO A 238 -14.67 -10.06 24.33
N ILE A 239 -13.73 -9.83 25.26
CA ILE A 239 -12.39 -10.42 25.21
C ILE A 239 -11.94 -10.79 26.63
N SER A 240 -11.36 -11.98 26.75
CA SER A 240 -10.83 -12.53 27.99
C SER A 240 -9.34 -12.22 28.18
N VAL A 241 -8.77 -12.54 29.36
CA VAL A 241 -7.31 -12.46 29.58
C VAL A 241 -6.56 -13.38 28.60
N TYR A 242 -7.07 -14.60 28.39
CA TYR A 242 -6.56 -15.51 27.35
C TYR A 242 -6.62 -14.89 25.96
N GLY A 243 -7.75 -14.28 25.60
CA GLY A 243 -7.94 -13.62 24.32
C GLY A 243 -6.97 -12.47 24.09
N ARG A 244 -6.62 -11.69 25.11
CA ARG A 244 -5.62 -10.63 25.01
C ARG A 244 -4.22 -11.20 24.72
N ALA A 245 -3.83 -12.28 25.41
CA ALA A 245 -2.57 -12.97 25.14
C ALA A 245 -2.56 -13.62 23.74
N LYS A 246 -3.71 -14.15 23.29
CA LYS A 246 -3.91 -14.67 21.93
C LYS A 246 -3.72 -13.59 20.87
N LEU A 247 -4.35 -12.43 21.02
CA LEU A 247 -4.15 -11.29 20.10
C LEU A 247 -2.70 -10.80 20.10
N GLN A 248 -2.00 -10.84 21.24
CA GLN A 248 -0.58 -10.51 21.30
C GLN A 248 0.27 -11.50 20.50
N ALA A 249 -0.04 -12.81 20.57
CA ALA A 249 0.60 -13.82 19.73
C ALA A 249 0.28 -13.59 18.24
N ASP A 250 -0.98 -13.26 17.93
CA ASP A 250 -1.41 -12.95 16.56
C ASP A 250 -0.71 -11.72 15.98
N CYS A 251 -0.34 -10.71 16.78
CA CYS A 251 0.53 -9.61 16.31
C CYS A 251 1.86 -10.12 15.74
N LYS A 252 2.50 -11.10 16.39
CA LYS A 252 3.76 -11.71 15.93
C LYS A 252 3.54 -12.55 14.67
N HIS A 253 2.40 -13.23 14.59
CA HIS A 253 2.02 -13.99 13.40
C HIS A 253 1.70 -13.09 12.20
N LEU A 254 1.10 -11.91 12.43
CA LEU A 254 0.90 -10.90 11.41
C LEU A 254 2.23 -10.38 10.87
N GLU A 255 3.20 -10.08 11.74
CA GLU A 255 4.55 -9.67 11.30
C GLU A 255 5.19 -10.73 10.42
N THR A 256 5.09 -12.00 10.81
CA THR A 256 5.64 -13.12 10.04
C THR A 256 4.92 -13.29 8.70
N SER A 257 3.63 -12.95 8.63
CA SER A 257 2.83 -13.08 7.41
C SER A 257 3.31 -12.18 6.26
N PHE A 258 4.03 -11.10 6.57
CA PHE A 258 4.52 -10.15 5.56
C PHE A 258 5.87 -10.53 4.95
N ALA A 259 6.55 -11.56 5.46
CA ALA A 259 7.84 -12.01 4.93
C ALA A 259 7.83 -12.29 3.41
N PRO A 260 6.76 -12.79 2.77
CA PRO A 260 6.71 -12.93 1.32
C PRO A 260 6.63 -11.59 0.56
N LEU A 261 6.07 -10.55 1.18
CA LEU A 261 5.81 -9.25 0.54
C LEU A 261 6.96 -8.27 0.74
N VAL A 262 7.55 -8.24 1.94
CA VAL A 262 8.51 -7.22 2.37
C VAL A 262 9.76 -7.89 2.92
N ASN A 263 10.92 -7.51 2.37
CA ASN A 263 12.22 -8.07 2.78
C ASN A 263 12.64 -7.58 4.18
N ASP A 264 12.43 -6.30 4.45
CA ASP A 264 12.69 -5.68 5.74
C ASP A 264 11.42 -5.01 6.27
N ILE A 265 10.86 -5.58 7.33
CA ILE A 265 9.62 -5.09 7.94
C ILE A 265 9.74 -3.65 8.48
N THR A 266 10.96 -3.15 8.70
CA THR A 266 11.18 -1.76 9.11
C THR A 266 10.83 -0.75 8.02
N GLU A 267 10.76 -1.16 6.74
CA GLU A 267 10.28 -0.33 5.62
C GLU A 267 8.80 0.09 5.79
N LEU A 268 8.05 -0.61 6.63
CA LEU A 268 6.65 -0.25 6.97
C LEU A 268 6.55 0.99 7.87
N GLY A 269 7.67 1.43 8.47
CA GLY A 269 7.78 2.66 9.25
C GLY A 269 6.80 2.70 10.42
N ASP A 270 5.98 3.74 10.48
CA ASP A 270 5.05 4.00 11.59
C ASP A 270 4.05 2.88 11.81
N HIS A 271 3.62 2.18 10.76
CA HIS A 271 2.67 1.08 10.88
C HIS A 271 3.27 -0.08 11.67
N TYR A 272 4.53 -0.44 11.41
CA TYR A 272 5.22 -1.46 12.17
C TYR A 272 5.47 -1.02 13.62
N ARG A 273 5.86 0.25 13.83
CA ARG A 273 6.03 0.82 15.18
C ARG A 273 4.71 0.81 15.98
N GLN A 274 3.59 1.12 15.33
CA GLN A 274 2.24 1.05 15.90
C GLN A 274 1.86 -0.39 16.26
N LEU A 275 2.12 -1.36 15.38
CA LEU A 275 1.87 -2.78 15.67
C LEU A 275 2.68 -3.26 16.89
N LYS A 276 3.95 -2.87 17.00
CA LYS A 276 4.78 -3.15 18.18
C LYS A 276 4.23 -2.49 19.44
N ALA A 277 3.85 -1.22 19.36
CA ALA A 277 3.23 -0.52 20.49
C ALA A 277 1.96 -1.25 20.96
N LEU A 278 1.06 -1.61 20.04
CA LEU A 278 -0.17 -2.35 20.36
C LEU A 278 0.14 -3.70 21.02
N THR A 279 1.10 -4.46 20.48
CA THR A 279 1.54 -5.76 21.04
C THR A 279 1.91 -5.63 22.51
N LEU A 280 2.62 -4.56 22.89
CA LEU A 280 3.05 -4.31 24.27
C LEU A 280 1.91 -3.83 25.20
N LEU A 281 0.76 -3.41 24.65
CA LEU A 281 -0.38 -2.92 25.43
C LEU A 281 -1.44 -3.99 25.71
N LEU A 282 -1.54 -5.02 24.87
CA LEU A 282 -2.67 -5.95 24.91
C LEU A 282 -2.87 -6.63 26.27
N GLU A 283 -1.81 -6.99 26.97
CA GLU A 283 -1.93 -7.68 28.28
C GLU A 283 -1.86 -6.73 29.49
N LYS A 284 -1.69 -5.42 29.27
CA LYS A 284 -1.56 -4.45 30.36
C LYS A 284 -2.90 -4.14 31.02
N LYS A 285 -2.86 -3.61 32.24
CA LYS A 285 -4.03 -3.06 32.90
C LYS A 285 -4.37 -1.67 32.33
N PRO A 286 -5.62 -1.20 32.43
CA PRO A 286 -6.02 0.11 31.89
C PRO A 286 -5.12 1.29 32.31
N GLN A 287 -4.73 1.35 33.58
CA GLN A 287 -3.84 2.38 34.12
C GLN A 287 -2.45 2.36 33.43
N ASP A 288 -1.88 1.18 33.23
CA ASP A 288 -0.57 1.01 32.58
C ASP A 288 -0.63 1.31 31.08
N ILE A 289 -1.78 1.05 30.44
CA ILE A 289 -2.05 1.44 29.06
C ILE A 289 -2.05 2.96 28.94
N ALA A 290 -2.80 3.65 29.80
CA ALA A 290 -2.85 5.12 29.80
C ALA A 290 -1.47 5.74 30.07
N LYS A 291 -0.72 5.19 31.04
CA LYS A 291 0.66 5.61 31.30
C LYS A 291 1.55 5.44 30.07
N SER A 292 1.47 4.30 29.38
CA SER A 292 2.27 4.05 28.18
C SER A 292 1.93 5.05 27.07
N GLN A 293 0.66 5.44 26.93
CA GLN A 293 0.22 6.46 25.98
C GLN A 293 0.78 7.84 26.33
N HIS A 294 0.74 8.22 27.62
CA HIS A 294 1.31 9.47 28.11
C HIS A 294 2.84 9.55 27.87
N GLU A 295 3.55 8.42 28.01
CA GLU A 295 4.99 8.29 27.76
C GLU A 295 5.36 8.29 26.25
N GLY A 296 4.37 8.46 25.37
CA GLY A 296 4.60 8.62 23.93
C GLY A 296 4.49 7.34 23.12
N ALA A 297 3.69 6.36 23.56
CA ALA A 297 3.35 5.22 22.69
C ALA A 297 2.78 5.73 21.36
N LEU A 298 3.34 5.23 20.26
CA LEU A 298 2.98 5.65 18.92
C LEU A 298 1.66 4.97 18.51
N LEU A 299 0.54 5.39 19.08
CA LEU A 299 -0.81 4.92 18.72
C LEU A 299 -1.80 6.09 18.74
N PRO A 300 -2.83 6.08 17.87
CA PRO A 300 -3.95 7.02 17.98
C PRO A 300 -4.68 6.84 19.31
N TYR A 301 -4.91 7.94 20.05
CA TYR A 301 -5.64 7.93 21.31
C TYR A 301 -7.03 7.31 21.13
N SER A 302 -7.70 7.60 20.02
CA SER A 302 -9.01 7.05 19.69
C SER A 302 -9.01 5.51 19.63
N LEU A 303 -7.99 4.89 19.04
CA LEU A 303 -7.87 3.43 18.98
C LEU A 303 -7.55 2.83 20.35
N VAL A 304 -6.66 3.46 21.13
CA VAL A 304 -6.35 3.02 22.50
C VAL A 304 -7.60 3.08 23.38
N MET A 305 -8.39 4.16 23.26
CA MET A 305 -9.64 4.30 23.98
C MET A 305 -10.67 3.26 23.54
N MET A 306 -10.85 3.02 22.24
CA MET A 306 -11.72 1.95 21.72
C MET A 306 -11.34 0.60 22.32
N TYR A 307 -10.04 0.29 22.40
CA TYR A 307 -9.55 -0.92 23.04
C TYR A 307 -9.92 -0.99 24.53
N LEU A 308 -9.82 0.11 25.27
CA LEU A 308 -10.15 0.16 26.69
C LEU A 308 -11.62 -0.11 27.00
N PHE A 309 -12.55 0.12 26.06
CA PHE A 309 -13.95 -0.32 26.23
C PHE A 309 -14.10 -1.83 26.40
N SER A 310 -13.12 -2.62 25.94
CA SER A 310 -13.10 -4.08 26.16
C SER A 310 -12.91 -4.49 27.63
N TYR A 311 -12.43 -3.58 28.48
CA TYR A 311 -12.32 -3.80 29.94
C TYR A 311 -13.61 -3.41 30.69
N GLY A 312 -14.49 -2.64 30.06
CA GLY A 312 -15.72 -2.17 30.69
C GLY A 312 -16.77 -3.27 30.82
N GLY A 313 -17.57 -3.17 31.87
CA GLY A 313 -18.77 -3.98 32.09
C GLY A 313 -19.88 -3.68 31.08
N GLN A 314 -20.97 -4.44 31.17
CA GLN A 314 -22.06 -4.42 30.17
C GLN A 314 -22.74 -3.06 29.99
N GLN A 315 -22.71 -2.20 31.03
CA GLN A 315 -23.33 -0.87 30.96
C GLN A 315 -22.47 0.17 30.24
N LEU A 316 -21.13 -0.01 30.23
CA LEU A 316 -20.22 0.85 29.47
C LEU A 316 -20.11 0.31 28.05
N LEU A 317 -21.09 0.66 27.20
CA LEU A 317 -21.17 0.21 25.81
C LEU A 317 -20.04 0.81 24.95
N ALA A 318 -19.54 0.02 23.99
CA ALA A 318 -18.57 0.50 23.02
C ALA A 318 -19.16 1.60 22.11
N PRO A 319 -18.33 2.50 21.54
CA PRO A 319 -18.83 3.63 20.75
C PRO A 319 -19.77 3.25 19.59
N HIS A 320 -19.44 2.20 18.84
CA HIS A 320 -20.28 1.72 17.74
C HIS A 320 -21.62 1.15 18.22
N VAL A 321 -21.64 0.45 19.36
CA VAL A 321 -22.88 -0.08 19.96
C VAL A 321 -23.78 1.07 20.42
N CYS A 322 -23.22 2.12 21.02
CA CYS A 322 -23.96 3.35 21.35
C CYS A 322 -24.61 3.98 20.10
N ALA A 323 -23.95 3.91 18.94
CA ALA A 323 -24.46 4.42 17.68
C ALA A 323 -25.45 3.46 16.96
N GLY A 324 -25.71 2.27 17.51
CA GLY A 324 -26.52 1.24 16.86
C GLY A 324 -25.84 0.61 15.64
N TRP A 325 -24.51 0.62 15.58
CA TRP A 325 -23.71 0.10 14.48
C TRP A 325 -23.19 -1.29 14.79
N ASN A 326 -23.08 -2.12 13.75
CA ASN A 326 -22.28 -3.34 13.79
C ASN A 326 -20.79 -3.01 13.53
N ILE A 327 -19.93 -4.02 13.67
CA ILE A 327 -18.49 -3.86 13.47
C ILE A 327 -18.15 -3.40 12.04
N GLN A 328 -18.84 -3.93 11.01
CA GLN A 328 -18.63 -3.54 9.62
C GLN A 328 -18.87 -2.04 9.40
N LYS A 329 -19.94 -1.49 9.99
CA LYS A 329 -20.27 -0.08 9.89
C LYS A 329 -19.27 0.80 10.63
N LEU A 330 -18.76 0.35 11.78
CA LEU A 330 -17.66 1.03 12.47
C LEU A 330 -16.41 1.12 11.59
N ILE A 331 -16.01 -0.01 10.99
CA ILE A 331 -14.80 -0.11 10.17
C ILE A 331 -14.93 0.79 8.93
N GLN A 332 -16.09 0.79 8.25
CA GLN A 332 -16.39 1.74 7.16
C GLN A 332 -16.32 3.22 7.62
N TRP A 333 -16.80 3.50 8.83
CA TRP A 333 -16.73 4.86 9.39
C TRP A 333 -15.28 5.27 9.66
N LEU A 334 -14.46 4.38 10.23
CA LEU A 334 -13.03 4.63 10.48
C LEU A 334 -12.24 4.87 9.19
N ASP A 335 -12.61 4.23 8.09
CA ASP A 335 -12.00 4.45 6.77
C ASP A 335 -12.28 5.84 6.22
N SER A 336 -13.52 6.31 6.36
CA SER A 336 -13.95 7.62 5.87
C SER A 336 -13.55 8.77 6.80
N HIS A 337 -13.27 8.50 8.07
CA HIS A 337 -12.94 9.52 9.09
C HIS A 337 -11.52 9.28 9.64
N LYS A 338 -10.51 9.73 8.90
CA LYS A 338 -9.10 9.62 9.31
C LYS A 338 -8.67 10.67 10.35
N SER A 339 -9.46 11.73 10.53
CA SER A 339 -9.23 12.78 11.52
C SER A 339 -9.30 12.22 12.94
N GLU A 340 -8.20 12.32 13.68
CA GLU A 340 -8.17 11.88 15.08
C GLU A 340 -9.12 12.70 15.96
N ARG A 341 -9.36 13.97 15.61
CA ARG A 341 -10.36 14.80 16.29
C ARG A 341 -11.75 14.18 16.20
N ASP A 342 -12.16 13.77 15.00
CA ASP A 342 -13.50 13.24 14.77
C ASP A 342 -13.68 11.89 15.47
N ARG A 343 -12.63 11.06 15.47
CA ARG A 343 -12.58 9.79 16.20
C ARG A 343 -12.66 9.98 17.72
N LEU A 344 -11.99 10.98 18.27
CA LEU A 344 -12.08 11.31 19.70
C LEU A 344 -13.47 11.85 20.07
N GLU A 345 -14.10 12.67 19.24
CA GLU A 345 -15.48 13.13 19.48
C GLU A 345 -16.49 11.99 19.41
N PHE A 346 -16.29 11.04 18.49
CA PHE A 346 -17.10 9.82 18.43
C PHE A 346 -17.00 9.00 19.73
N VAL A 347 -15.78 8.83 20.26
CA VAL A 347 -15.57 8.16 21.54
C VAL A 347 -16.16 8.96 22.72
N ALA A 348 -16.00 10.29 22.72
CA ALA A 348 -16.53 11.17 23.75
C ALA A 348 -18.05 11.05 23.88
N GLY A 349 -18.77 10.92 22.76
CA GLY A 349 -20.21 10.70 22.74
C GLY A 349 -20.63 9.42 23.49
N ALA A 350 -19.84 8.35 23.41
CA ALA A 350 -20.10 7.11 24.14
C ALA A 350 -19.90 7.28 25.65
N LEU A 351 -18.84 7.97 26.06
CA LEU A 351 -18.55 8.29 27.47
C LEU A 351 -19.65 9.17 28.08
N GLN A 352 -20.13 10.18 27.35
CA GLN A 352 -21.22 11.05 27.79
C GLN A 352 -22.54 10.27 27.97
N ARG A 353 -22.84 9.33 27.06
CA ARG A 353 -24.02 8.45 27.20
C ARG A 353 -23.93 7.58 28.46
N TYR A 354 -22.77 7.00 28.73
CA TYR A 354 -22.55 6.24 29.95
C TYR A 354 -22.71 7.10 31.21
N GLN A 355 -22.14 8.30 31.23
CA GLN A 355 -22.32 9.25 32.33
C GLN A 355 -23.80 9.58 32.59
N ASN A 356 -24.56 9.83 31.52
CA ASN A 356 -25.99 10.10 31.62
C ASN A 356 -26.76 8.90 32.18
N HIS A 357 -26.42 7.68 31.75
CA HIS A 357 -27.01 6.44 32.26
C HIS A 357 -26.75 6.26 33.76
N VAL A 358 -25.49 6.44 34.21
CA VAL A 358 -25.11 6.39 35.63
C VAL A 358 -25.92 7.40 36.46
N ARG A 359 -26.04 8.64 35.97
CA ARG A 359 -26.81 9.70 36.64
C ARG A 359 -28.30 9.42 36.70
N GLN A 360 -28.90 8.98 35.58
CA GLN A 360 -30.34 8.72 35.48
C GLN A 360 -30.78 7.55 36.35
N ASN A 361 -29.93 6.52 36.48
CA ASN A 361 -30.22 5.31 37.25
C ASN A 361 -29.65 5.36 38.67
N GLN A 362 -29.10 6.50 39.11
CA GLN A 362 -28.52 6.70 40.45
C GLN A 362 -27.48 5.62 40.82
N ILE A 363 -26.68 5.19 39.85
CA ILE A 363 -25.61 4.20 40.09
C ILE A 363 -24.52 4.86 40.95
N THR A 364 -24.12 4.18 42.02
CA THR A 364 -23.24 4.74 43.06
C THR A 364 -21.76 4.78 42.67
N CYS A 365 -21.34 3.98 41.70
CA CYS A 365 -19.96 3.93 41.21
C CYS A 365 -19.90 3.87 39.68
N TYR A 366 -18.89 4.51 39.11
CA TYR A 366 -18.53 4.34 37.71
C TYR A 366 -17.75 3.03 37.54
N ASP A 367 -17.76 2.49 36.32
CA ASP A 367 -16.88 1.41 35.89
C ASP A 367 -15.40 1.79 36.10
N GLU A 368 -14.57 0.85 36.51
CA GLU A 368 -13.16 1.09 36.84
C GLU A 368 -12.36 1.66 35.66
N VAL A 369 -12.70 1.32 34.41
CA VAL A 369 -12.00 1.86 33.23
C VAL A 369 -12.48 3.26 32.83
N TYR A 370 -13.65 3.70 33.32
CA TYR A 370 -14.24 4.98 32.90
C TYR A 370 -13.38 6.21 33.24
N PRO A 371 -12.81 6.36 34.46
CA PRO A 371 -11.90 7.46 34.76
C PRO A 371 -10.64 7.47 33.88
N VAL A 372 -10.12 6.29 33.53
CA VAL A 372 -8.95 6.14 32.65
C VAL A 372 -9.28 6.62 31.22
N LEU A 373 -10.47 6.28 30.73
CA LEU A 373 -10.97 6.77 29.44
C LEU A 373 -11.12 8.30 29.43
N LEU A 374 -11.64 8.91 30.50
CA LEU A 374 -11.73 10.38 30.59
C LEU A 374 -10.36 11.05 30.59
N GLN A 375 -9.38 10.49 31.29
CA GLN A 375 -8.01 10.98 31.26
C GLN A 375 -7.44 10.97 29.84
N LEU A 376 -7.55 9.82 29.14
CA LEU A 376 -7.05 9.68 27.78
C LEU A 376 -7.76 10.59 26.78
N LEU A 377 -9.05 10.86 26.97
CA LEU A 377 -9.78 11.81 26.13
C LEU A 377 -9.21 13.23 26.25
N ASP A 378 -8.94 13.68 27.47
CA ASP A 378 -8.36 15.01 27.72
C ASP A 378 -6.94 15.10 27.17
N GLU A 379 -6.11 14.08 27.39
CA GLU A 379 -4.75 14.00 26.84
C GLU A 379 -4.75 14.00 25.30
N GLY A 380 -5.60 13.19 24.67
CA GLY A 380 -5.74 13.15 23.21
C GLY A 380 -6.22 14.49 22.63
N ARG A 381 -7.16 15.17 23.30
CA ARG A 381 -7.57 16.52 22.88
C ARG A 381 -6.45 17.55 23.04
N LYS A 382 -5.59 17.42 24.05
CA LYS A 382 -4.42 18.28 24.24
C LYS A 382 -3.34 18.01 23.20
N SER A 383 -3.13 16.74 22.80
CA SER A 383 -2.13 16.41 21.78
C SER A 383 -2.48 16.98 20.41
N LEU A 384 -3.76 17.16 20.09
CA LEU A 384 -4.23 17.79 18.84
C LEU A 384 -4.08 19.32 18.79
N LYS A 385 -3.76 19.97 19.92
CA LYS A 385 -3.56 21.43 20.00
C LYS A 385 -2.09 21.84 19.89
N LYS A 386 -1.18 20.87 19.99
CA LYS A 386 0.26 21.02 19.75
C LYS A 386 0.53 20.81 18.27
#